data_AF-A0A948RA92-F1
#
_entry.id   AF-A0A948RA92-F1
#
_cell.length_a   1.000
_cell.length_b   1.000
_cell.length_c   1.000
_cell.angle_alpha   90.00
_cell.angle_beta   90.00
_cell.angle_gamma   90.00
#
_symmetry.space_group_name_H-M   'P 1'
#
loop_
_entity.id
_entity.type
_entity.pdbx_description
1 polymer ?
#
loop_
_entity_poly.entity_id
_entity_poly.type
_entity_poly.pdbx_seq_one_letter_code
_entity_poly.pdbx_strand_id
1 'polypeptide(L)'
;ETIPVNDEGEDADPEGWGQWKRLRQFAKKATFDDLAIGDHVLVRLVPSNEKPVARLVLIFKASPYKRIGGTITEVSPSNQTITITPINDGEPVTLRYNEDTIFNLKGTIAVEPGQLARVTYHTEGMMAKVVMVRLPGSTDLSEPGNGDTGSS
;
A
#
# COMPACT_ATOMS: atom_id res chain seq x y z
N GLU A 1 31.47 16.36 13.95
CA GLU A 1 31.94 15.12 14.58
C GLU A 1 32.11 14.09 13.48
N THR A 2 33.35 13.70 13.22
CA THR A 2 33.72 12.87 12.06
C THR A 2 33.81 11.42 12.53
N ILE A 3 32.96 10.55 11.98
CA ILE A 3 32.95 9.12 12.33
C ILE A 3 34.10 8.45 11.56
N PRO A 4 35.03 7.72 12.23
CA PRO A 4 36.09 7.02 11.53
C PRO A 4 35.52 5.86 10.70
N VAL A 5 35.93 5.79 9.44
CA VAL A 5 35.71 4.65 8.56
C VAL A 5 36.86 3.68 8.83
N ASN A 6 36.57 2.57 9.50
CA ASN A 6 37.51 1.45 9.58
C ASN A 6 37.49 0.72 8.24
N ASP A 7 38.64 0.72 7.57
CA ASP A 7 38.93 -0.02 6.36
C ASP A 7 39.46 -1.42 6.71
N GLU A 8 39.17 -2.36 5.82
CA GLU A 8 39.74 -3.72 5.71
C GLU A 8 39.39 -4.75 6.81
N GLY A 9 38.17 -5.29 6.70
CA GLY A 9 37.81 -6.61 7.22
C GLY A 9 37.44 -7.53 6.06
N GLU A 10 38.38 -8.41 5.73
CA GLU A 10 38.33 -9.52 4.76
C GLU A 10 36.95 -10.20 4.65
N ASP A 11 36.44 -10.26 3.42
CA ASP A 11 35.10 -10.70 3.04
C ASP A 11 34.84 -12.19 3.36
N ALA A 12 34.53 -12.49 4.62
CA ALA A 12 33.74 -13.67 4.93
C ALA A 12 32.35 -13.42 4.35
N ASP A 13 32.03 -14.02 3.19
CA ASP A 13 30.71 -14.02 2.57
C ASP A 13 29.77 -14.90 3.44
N PRO A 14 28.91 -14.33 4.30
CA PRO A 14 28.02 -15.13 5.12
C PRO A 14 26.95 -15.73 4.19
N GLU A 15 26.95 -17.06 4.07
CA GLU A 15 25.95 -17.87 3.38
C GLU A 15 24.53 -17.27 3.53
N GLY A 16 24.09 -16.53 2.51
CA GLY A 16 22.87 -15.72 2.59
C GLY A 16 22.78 -14.61 1.55
N TRP A 17 23.90 -14.19 0.95
CA TRP A 17 23.92 -13.15 -0.10
C TRP A 17 23.36 -13.60 -1.47
N GLY A 18 23.15 -14.91 -1.67
CA GLY A 18 22.61 -15.45 -2.93
C GLY A 18 21.24 -14.87 -3.32
N GLN A 19 20.37 -14.62 -2.34
CA GLN A 19 19.06 -14.00 -2.58
C GLN A 19 19.14 -12.48 -2.84
N TRP A 20 20.20 -11.81 -2.38
CA TRP A 20 20.36 -10.36 -2.45
C TRP A 20 21.11 -9.88 -3.71
N LYS A 21 21.81 -10.76 -4.43
CA LYS A 21 22.33 -10.43 -5.78
C LYS A 21 21.21 -10.00 -6.74
N ARG A 22 19.99 -10.51 -6.56
CA ARG A 22 18.80 -10.06 -7.30
C ARG A 22 18.33 -8.64 -6.95
N LEU A 23 18.73 -8.10 -5.79
CA LEU A 23 18.39 -6.75 -5.34
C LEU A 23 19.43 -5.69 -5.73
N ARG A 24 20.62 -6.09 -6.22
CA ARG A 24 21.65 -5.13 -6.71
C ARG A 24 21.15 -4.26 -7.87
N GLN A 25 20.21 -4.75 -8.66
CA GLN A 25 19.58 -4.02 -9.75
C GLN A 25 18.60 -2.92 -9.26
N PHE A 26 18.39 -2.78 -7.96
CA PHE A 26 17.45 -1.81 -7.37
C PHE A 26 18.08 -0.75 -6.45
N ALA A 27 19.39 -0.79 -6.18
CA ALA A 27 19.97 0.05 -5.12
C ALA A 27 20.91 1.13 -5.67
N LYS A 28 20.35 2.30 -6.04
CA LYS A 28 21.13 3.55 -6.00
C LYS A 28 21.54 3.77 -4.54
N LYS A 29 22.81 4.10 -4.28
CA LYS A 29 23.27 4.46 -2.93
C LYS A 29 22.43 5.64 -2.43
N ALA A 30 21.84 5.50 -1.26
CA ALA A 30 21.07 6.52 -0.58
C ALA A 30 21.79 6.98 0.70
N THR A 31 21.49 8.18 1.12
CA THR A 31 21.97 8.84 2.34
C THR A 31 20.78 9.11 3.26
N PHE A 32 21.04 9.56 4.49
CA PHE A 32 19.96 9.96 5.39
C PHE A 32 19.19 11.19 4.86
N ASP A 33 19.81 12.01 4.02
CA ASP A 33 19.15 13.14 3.36
C ASP A 33 18.08 12.68 2.35
N ASP A 34 18.16 11.42 1.91
CA ASP A 34 17.15 10.80 1.07
C ASP A 34 15.95 10.25 1.88
N LEU A 35 15.86 10.45 3.20
CA LEU A 35 14.69 10.07 3.99
C LEU A 35 13.72 11.23 4.14
N ALA A 36 12.43 10.96 3.95
CA ALA A 36 11.36 11.89 4.29
C ALA A 36 10.41 11.27 5.32
N ILE A 37 9.72 12.13 6.08
CA ILE A 37 8.64 11.69 6.98
C ILE A 37 7.58 10.96 6.15
N GLY A 38 7.25 9.73 6.57
CA GLY A 38 6.29 8.86 5.88
C GLY A 38 6.93 7.82 4.96
N ASP A 39 8.22 7.93 4.64
CA ASP A 39 8.95 6.85 3.95
C ASP A 39 8.98 5.60 4.85
N HIS A 40 8.86 4.42 4.22
CA HIS A 40 8.99 3.15 4.92
C HIS A 40 10.43 2.67 4.84
N VAL A 41 10.93 2.04 5.91
CA VAL A 41 12.29 1.50 5.93
C VAL A 41 12.28 0.01 6.30
N LEU A 42 13.11 -0.76 5.61
CA LEU A 42 13.45 -2.13 6.01
C LEU A 42 14.90 -2.12 6.51
N VAL A 43 15.08 -2.52 7.76
CA VAL A 43 16.38 -2.50 8.43
C VAL A 43 16.83 -3.92 8.70
N ARG A 44 18.05 -4.26 8.26
CA ARG A 44 18.73 -5.48 8.69
C ARG A 44 19.60 -5.17 9.90
N LEU A 45 19.16 -5.65 11.05
CA LEU A 45 19.92 -5.58 12.29
C LEU A 45 20.97 -6.70 12.34
N VAL A 46 22.13 -6.37 12.89
CA VAL A 46 23.17 -7.34 13.25
C VAL A 46 23.33 -7.28 14.77
N PRO A 47 23.20 -8.41 15.47
CA PRO A 47 23.46 -8.48 16.90
C PRO A 47 24.89 -8.04 17.21
N SER A 48 25.06 -7.31 18.31
CA SER A 48 26.36 -6.96 18.87
C SER A 48 26.26 -7.05 20.39
N ASN A 49 27.39 -7.25 21.06
CA ASN A 49 27.48 -7.49 22.50
C ASN A 49 26.98 -6.31 23.34
N GLU A 50 26.92 -5.10 22.76
CA GLU A 50 26.43 -3.90 23.45
C GLU A 50 25.03 -3.51 22.98
N LYS A 51 24.87 -3.19 21.69
CA LYS A 51 23.59 -2.78 21.09
C LYS A 51 23.51 -3.25 19.64
N PRO A 52 22.35 -3.74 19.16
CA PRO A 52 22.19 -4.13 17.77
C PRO A 52 22.44 -2.94 16.83
N VAL A 53 23.18 -3.17 15.76
CA VAL A 53 23.53 -2.14 14.76
C VAL A 53 22.83 -2.47 13.44
N ALA A 54 22.32 -1.44 12.76
CA ALA A 54 21.78 -1.57 11.41
C ALA A 54 22.92 -1.70 10.39
N ARG A 55 23.02 -2.83 9.68
CA ARG A 55 24.03 -3.05 8.63
C ARG A 55 23.53 -2.71 7.23
N LEU A 56 22.21 -2.76 7.03
CA LEU A 56 21.56 -2.38 5.78
C LEU A 56 20.23 -1.69 6.07
N VAL A 57 19.98 -0.58 5.39
CA VAL A 57 18.71 0.14 5.42
C VAL A 57 18.23 0.29 3.98
N LEU A 58 17.05 -0.24 3.69
CA LEU A 58 16.34 -0.01 2.43
C LEU A 58 15.24 1.01 2.66
N ILE A 59 15.22 2.04 1.81
CA ILE A 59 14.23 3.12 1.85
C ILE A 59 13.19 2.87 0.77
N PHE A 60 11.92 2.81 1.17
CA PHE A 60 10.78 2.76 0.29
C PHE A 60 10.07 4.11 0.39
N LYS A 61 10.07 4.84 -0.73
CA LYS A 61 9.42 6.15 -0.78
C LYS A 61 7.94 6.03 -0.47
N ALA A 62 7.44 6.96 0.34
CA ALA A 62 6.03 7.09 0.64
C ALA A 62 5.26 7.12 -0.68
N SER A 63 4.35 6.16 -0.86
CA SER A 63 3.48 6.16 -2.03
C SER A 63 2.55 7.36 -1.91
N PRO A 64 2.48 8.25 -2.92
CA PRO A 64 1.50 9.33 -2.91
C PRO A 64 0.07 8.80 -3.13
N TYR A 65 -0.09 7.49 -3.33
CA TYR A 65 -1.37 6.83 -3.45
C TYR A 65 -1.82 6.22 -2.14
N LYS A 66 -3.08 6.47 -1.78
CA LYS A 66 -3.80 5.81 -0.69
C LYS A 66 -4.95 4.98 -1.22
N ARG A 67 -5.47 4.09 -0.37
CA ARG A 67 -6.64 3.27 -0.64
C ARG A 67 -7.74 3.57 0.36
N ILE A 68 -8.97 3.62 -0.11
CA ILE A 68 -10.18 3.74 0.72
C ILE A 68 -11.21 2.71 0.26
N GLY A 69 -11.89 2.08 1.21
CA GLY A 69 -12.99 1.17 0.96
C GLY A 69 -14.24 1.69 1.67
N GLY A 70 -15.39 1.64 1.01
CA GLY A 70 -16.61 2.27 1.51
C GLY A 70 -17.82 2.08 0.62
N THR A 71 -18.89 2.75 0.99
CA THR A 71 -20.11 2.86 0.19
C THR A 71 -20.07 4.16 -0.60
N ILE A 72 -20.39 4.11 -1.88
CA ILE A 72 -20.59 5.30 -2.70
C ILE A 72 -21.86 6.00 -2.20
N THR A 73 -21.76 7.24 -1.75
CA THR A 73 -22.91 8.01 -1.26
C THR A 73 -23.36 9.06 -2.26
N GLU A 74 -22.47 9.53 -3.12
CA GLU A 74 -22.77 10.52 -4.15
C GLU A 74 -21.90 10.30 -5.40
N VAL A 75 -22.46 10.57 -6.57
CA VAL A 75 -21.77 10.60 -7.86
C VAL A 75 -22.19 11.87 -8.58
N SER A 76 -21.24 12.70 -8.98
CA SER A 76 -21.49 13.91 -9.77
C SER A 76 -20.74 13.85 -11.09
N PRO A 77 -21.40 13.40 -12.19
CA PRO A 77 -20.77 13.32 -13.50
C PRO A 77 -20.32 14.68 -14.05
N SER A 78 -21.09 15.74 -13.79
CA SER A 78 -20.78 17.11 -14.24
C SER A 78 -19.53 17.67 -13.58
N ASN A 79 -19.32 17.35 -12.30
CA ASN A 79 -18.16 17.80 -11.53
C ASN A 79 -17.01 16.77 -11.54
N GLN A 80 -17.25 15.61 -12.16
CA GLN A 80 -16.36 14.45 -12.17
C GLN A 80 -15.89 14.04 -10.76
N THR A 81 -16.85 13.87 -9.84
CA THR A 81 -16.56 13.46 -8.46
C THR A 81 -17.36 12.23 -8.03
N ILE A 82 -16.78 11.47 -7.11
CA ILE A 82 -17.44 10.40 -6.35
C ILE A 82 -17.19 10.61 -4.86
N THR A 83 -18.21 10.43 -4.03
CA THR A 83 -18.08 10.51 -2.56
C THR A 83 -18.22 9.13 -1.97
N ILE A 84 -17.24 8.74 -1.13
CA ILE A 84 -17.17 7.43 -0.48
C ILE A 84 -17.27 7.63 1.03
N THR A 85 -18.25 6.99 1.67
CA THR A 85 -18.28 6.85 3.13
C THR A 85 -17.50 5.60 3.52
N PRO A 86 -16.39 5.71 4.28
CA PRO A 86 -15.57 4.57 4.68
C PRO A 86 -16.34 3.51 5.48
N ILE A 87 -15.97 2.24 5.33
CA ILE A 87 -16.59 1.12 6.07
C ILE A 87 -16.42 1.25 7.60
N ASN A 88 -15.31 1.84 8.06
CA ASN A 88 -14.97 1.93 9.48
C ASN A 88 -15.45 3.25 10.12
N ASP A 89 -16.65 3.71 9.76
CA ASP A 89 -17.29 4.93 10.30
C ASP A 89 -16.41 6.20 10.22
N GLY A 90 -15.69 6.34 9.10
CA GLY A 90 -14.90 7.55 8.82
C GLY A 90 -15.72 8.67 8.18
N GLU A 91 -15.15 9.88 8.17
CA GLU A 91 -15.73 11.00 7.42
C GLU A 91 -15.84 10.67 5.92
N PRO A 92 -16.92 11.09 5.24
CA PRO A 92 -17.04 10.95 3.80
C PRO A 92 -15.88 11.60 3.05
N VAL A 93 -15.36 10.91 2.05
CA VAL A 93 -14.25 11.39 1.23
C VAL A 93 -14.72 11.59 -0.20
N THR A 94 -14.66 12.83 -0.68
CA THR A 94 -14.92 13.18 -2.08
C THR A 94 -13.64 13.09 -2.90
N LEU A 95 -13.68 12.32 -3.98
CA LEU A 95 -12.57 12.09 -4.89
C LEU A 95 -12.95 12.59 -6.29
N ARG A 96 -12.00 13.22 -6.96
CA ARG A 96 -12.12 13.60 -8.38
C ARG A 96 -11.75 12.42 -9.26
N TYR A 97 -12.28 12.36 -10.47
CA TYR A 97 -11.84 11.42 -11.49
C TYR A 97 -11.71 12.13 -12.84
N ASN A 98 -10.99 11.53 -13.77
CA ASN A 98 -10.79 12.03 -15.13
C ASN A 98 -10.69 10.87 -16.13
N GLU A 99 -10.32 11.14 -17.37
CA GLU A 99 -10.11 10.12 -18.40
C GLU A 99 -9.03 9.08 -18.06
N ASP A 100 -8.10 9.38 -17.15
CA ASP A 100 -7.04 8.47 -16.71
C ASP A 100 -7.45 7.56 -15.53
N THR A 101 -8.66 7.78 -14.99
CA THR A 101 -9.23 6.97 -13.92
C THR A 101 -9.80 5.67 -14.48
N ILE A 102 -9.32 4.54 -13.97
CA ILE A 102 -9.79 3.22 -14.40
C ILE A 102 -10.96 2.79 -13.51
N PHE A 103 -12.13 2.58 -14.11
CA PHE A 103 -13.30 2.01 -13.45
C PHE A 103 -13.40 0.50 -13.71
N ASN A 104 -13.39 -0.30 -12.64
CA ASN A 104 -13.59 -1.75 -12.71
C ASN A 104 -14.94 -2.09 -12.08
N LEU A 105 -15.95 -2.25 -12.94
CA LEU A 105 -17.34 -2.50 -12.56
C LEU A 105 -17.59 -4.02 -12.50
N LYS A 106 -17.64 -4.59 -11.31
CA LYS A 106 -17.87 -6.03 -11.12
C LYS A 106 -19.36 -6.31 -10.93
N GLY A 107 -20.02 -6.73 -12.00
CA GLY A 107 -21.44 -7.09 -11.98
C GLY A 107 -22.40 -5.90 -12.03
N THR A 108 -21.90 -4.71 -12.36
CA THR A 108 -22.71 -3.50 -12.60
C THR A 108 -22.29 -2.84 -13.91
N ILE A 109 -23.18 -2.06 -14.52
CA ILE A 109 -22.92 -1.31 -15.76
C ILE A 109 -22.64 0.18 -15.51
N ALA A 110 -22.88 0.66 -14.28
CA ALA A 110 -22.72 2.05 -13.90
C ALA A 110 -22.28 2.20 -12.43
N VAL A 111 -21.65 3.33 -12.14
CA VAL A 111 -21.28 3.75 -10.77
C VAL A 111 -22.45 4.54 -10.18
N GLU A 112 -23.02 4.04 -9.08
CA GLU A 112 -24.23 4.60 -8.48
C GLU A 112 -24.11 4.65 -6.94
N PRO A 113 -24.81 5.60 -6.28
CA PRO A 113 -24.94 5.59 -4.83
C PRO A 113 -25.50 4.27 -4.28
N GLY A 114 -25.01 3.86 -3.11
CA GLY A 114 -25.35 2.59 -2.45
C GLY A 114 -24.45 1.41 -2.82
N GLN A 115 -23.64 1.52 -3.87
CA GLN A 115 -22.68 0.48 -4.27
C GLN A 115 -21.44 0.46 -3.36
N LEU A 116 -20.80 -0.70 -3.23
CA LEU A 116 -19.54 -0.84 -2.53
C LEU A 116 -18.38 -0.50 -3.46
N ALA A 117 -17.42 0.29 -2.96
CA ALA A 117 -16.26 0.69 -3.71
C ALA A 117 -14.95 0.49 -2.94
N ARG A 118 -13.89 0.15 -3.69
CA ARG A 118 -12.49 0.30 -3.26
C ARG A 118 -11.78 1.22 -4.24
N VAL A 119 -11.28 2.33 -3.74
CA VAL A 119 -10.64 3.37 -4.56
C VAL A 119 -9.17 3.49 -4.18
N THR A 120 -8.28 3.47 -5.17
CA THR A 120 -6.90 3.93 -5.04
C THR A 120 -6.83 5.34 -5.60
N TYR A 121 -6.35 6.31 -4.83
CA TYR A 121 -6.33 7.72 -5.20
C TYR A 121 -5.01 8.38 -4.80
N HIS A 122 -4.63 9.40 -5.55
CA HIS A 122 -3.49 10.25 -5.24
C HIS A 122 -3.87 11.24 -4.13
N THR A 123 -3.08 11.31 -3.06
CA THR A 123 -3.38 12.13 -1.89
C THR A 123 -3.30 13.61 -2.19
N GLU A 124 -2.37 14.01 -3.05
CA GLU A 124 -2.33 15.36 -3.58
C GLU A 124 -3.39 15.50 -4.67
N GLY A 125 -4.33 16.42 -4.48
CA GLY A 125 -5.42 16.67 -5.43
C GLY A 125 -6.61 15.72 -5.36
N MET A 126 -6.59 14.71 -4.47
CA MET A 126 -7.69 13.75 -4.26
C MET A 126 -8.18 13.10 -5.56
N MET A 127 -7.26 12.76 -6.47
CA MET A 127 -7.56 12.21 -7.79
C MET A 127 -7.60 10.68 -7.76
N ALA A 128 -8.74 10.08 -8.11
CA ALA A 128 -8.90 8.65 -8.21
C ALA A 128 -8.08 8.09 -9.39
N LYS A 129 -7.30 7.03 -9.12
CA LYS A 129 -6.57 6.30 -10.17
C LYS A 129 -7.28 5.02 -10.58
N VAL A 130 -7.80 4.28 -9.60
CA VAL A 130 -8.54 3.04 -9.83
C VAL A 130 -9.75 3.02 -8.90
N VAL A 131 -10.93 2.81 -9.46
CA VAL A 131 -12.20 2.68 -8.75
C VAL A 131 -12.76 1.30 -9.03
N MET A 132 -12.73 0.40 -8.05
CA MET A 132 -13.37 -0.91 -8.15
C MET A 132 -14.74 -0.84 -7.49
N VAL A 133 -15.79 -1.18 -8.23
CA VAL A 133 -17.19 -1.08 -7.80
C VAL A 133 -17.86 -2.45 -7.82
N ARG A 134 -18.68 -2.73 -6.81
CA ARG A 134 -19.45 -3.98 -6.66
C ARG A 134 -20.87 -3.69 -6.18
N LEU A 135 -21.80 -4.56 -6.54
CA LEU A 135 -23.17 -4.50 -6.03
C LEU A 135 -23.21 -4.71 -4.51
N PRO A 136 -24.08 -4.00 -3.77
CA PRO A 136 -24.30 -4.29 -2.37
C PRO A 136 -24.88 -5.70 -2.21
N GLY A 137 -24.38 -6.46 -1.24
CA GLY A 137 -24.87 -7.82 -0.98
C GLY A 137 -24.32 -8.91 -1.89
N SER A 138 -23.41 -8.62 -2.83
CA SER A 138 -22.62 -9.67 -3.49
C SER A 138 -21.53 -10.15 -2.52
N THR A 139 -21.91 -10.96 -1.53
CA THR A 139 -20.95 -11.77 -0.80
C THR A 139 -20.36 -12.72 -1.83
N ASP A 140 -19.06 -12.57 -2.15
CA ASP A 140 -18.32 -13.61 -2.87
C ASP A 140 -18.54 -14.90 -2.06
N LEU A 141 -19.34 -15.82 -2.59
CA LEU A 141 -19.61 -17.13 -1.99
C LEU A 141 -18.32 -17.95 -2.00
N SER A 142 -17.44 -17.69 -1.04
CA SER A 142 -16.37 -18.59 -0.59
C SER A 142 -15.74 -18.05 0.70
N GLU A 143 -16.54 -17.96 1.76
CA GLU A 143 -15.98 -18.45 3.03
C GLU A 143 -16.00 -19.99 2.91
N PRO A 144 -14.86 -20.68 3.04
CA PRO A 144 -14.86 -22.13 3.10
C PRO A 144 -15.70 -22.51 4.31
N GLY A 145 -16.88 -23.08 4.06
CA GLY A 145 -17.72 -23.63 5.10
C GLY A 145 -16.90 -24.60 5.92
N ASN A 146 -16.62 -24.24 7.17
CA ASN A 146 -16.30 -25.21 8.18
C ASN A 146 -17.55 -26.07 8.34
N GLY A 147 -17.61 -27.16 7.58
CA GLY A 147 -18.48 -28.28 7.87
C GLY A 147 -18.04 -28.85 9.20
N ASP A 148 -18.60 -28.34 10.29
CA ASP A 148 -18.53 -29.02 11.57
C ASP A 148 -19.71 -29.96 11.68
N THR A 149 -19.45 -31.20 11.27
CA THR A 149 -20.27 -32.37 11.50
C THR A 149 -20.12 -32.78 12.96
N GLY A 150 -21.16 -32.63 13.77
CA GLY A 150 -21.12 -33.07 15.16
C GLY A 150 -22.49 -33.40 15.74
N SER A 151 -23.10 -34.49 15.25
CA SER A 151 -24.14 -35.20 15.98
C SER A 151 -23.58 -35.84 17.25
N SER A 152 -24.28 -35.70 18.38
CA SER A 152 -24.80 -36.80 19.22
C SER A 152 -25.53 -36.25 20.44
#